data_AF-A0AB73M5J1-F1
#
_entry.id   AF-A0AB73M5J1-F1
#
_cell.length_a   1.000
_cell.length_b   1.000
_cell.length_c   1.000
_cell.angle_alpha   90.00
_cell.angle_beta   90.00
_cell.angle_gamma   90.00
#
_symmetry.space_group_name_H-M   'P 1'
#
loop_
_entity.id
_entity.type
_entity.pdbx_description
1 polymer ?
#
loop_
_entity_poly.entity_id
_entity_poly.type
_entity_poly.pdbx_seq_one_letter_code
_entity_poly.pdbx_strand_id
1 'polypeptide(L)'
;MEVLFAKGGWVSILILTVSFVNLGLFIRVRTFLPILKRKILSRLQDNDSNGNKQNPDLKFILEDSEEFFRKEFFVPETMISWIRNLAGIATMLGLLGTVIGISVAFEEMKNAGTVSLEIFSEGIRLALNTTIQGLCVAIPSVLGFQYLKIILHKTEIELKSSIDNENVDTVKIS
;
A
#
# COMPACT_ATOMS: atom_id res chain seq x y z
N MET A 1 -19.57 -6.08 -26.05
CA MET A 1 -18.82 -5.97 -24.78
C MET A 1 -18.05 -7.24 -24.45
N GLU A 2 -18.51 -8.44 -24.83
CA GLU A 2 -17.79 -9.72 -24.56
C GLU A 2 -16.52 -9.93 -25.40
N VAL A 3 -16.49 -9.46 -26.65
CA VAL A 3 -15.34 -9.66 -27.55
C VAL A 3 -14.09 -8.85 -27.17
N LEU A 4 -14.27 -7.75 -26.40
CA LEU A 4 -13.18 -6.90 -25.91
C LEU A 4 -12.41 -7.53 -24.74
N PHE A 5 -13.07 -8.40 -23.98
CA PHE A 5 -12.42 -9.21 -22.94
C PHE A 5 -11.71 -10.44 -23.52
N ALA A 6 -12.11 -10.93 -24.70
CA ALA A 6 -11.54 -12.15 -25.26
C ALA A 6 -10.08 -12.01 -25.76
N LYS A 7 -9.64 -10.82 -26.18
CA LYS A 7 -8.28 -10.60 -26.71
C LYS A 7 -7.32 -9.88 -25.75
N GLY A 8 -7.82 -9.04 -24.83
CA GLY A 8 -7.02 -8.36 -23.80
C GLY A 8 -7.25 -8.85 -22.36
N GLY A 9 -8.12 -9.86 -22.17
CA GLY A 9 -8.70 -10.23 -20.88
C GLY A 9 -7.71 -10.60 -19.79
N TRP A 10 -6.58 -11.20 -20.15
CA TRP A 10 -5.56 -11.61 -19.19
C TRP A 10 -4.94 -10.41 -18.45
N VAL A 11 -4.73 -9.29 -19.14
CA VAL A 11 -4.19 -8.07 -18.53
C VAL A 11 -5.22 -7.44 -17.58
N SER A 12 -6.49 -7.43 -17.98
CA SER A 12 -7.59 -6.94 -17.13
C SER A 12 -7.74 -7.79 -15.85
N ILE A 13 -7.61 -9.12 -15.96
CA ILE A 13 -7.63 -10.05 -14.82
C ILE A 13 -6.44 -9.82 -13.88
N LEU A 14 -5.25 -9.53 -14.42
CA LEU A 14 -4.08 -9.18 -13.61
C LEU A 14 -4.31 -7.87 -12.86
N ILE A 15 -4.84 -6.83 -13.52
CA ILE A 15 -5.18 -5.54 -12.89
C ILE A 15 -6.23 -5.72 -11.79
N LEU A 16 -7.26 -6.55 -12.03
CA LEU A 16 -8.31 -6.84 -11.06
C LEU A 16 -7.77 -7.59 -9.85
N THR A 17 -6.86 -8.54 -10.07
CA THR A 17 -6.16 -9.26 -8.99
C THR A 17 -5.33 -8.29 -8.14
N VAL A 18 -4.57 -7.40 -8.77
CA VAL A 18 -3.81 -6.35 -8.07
C VAL A 18 -4.72 -5.42 -7.26
N SER A 19 -5.88 -5.05 -7.82
CA SER A 19 -6.89 -4.25 -7.13
C SER A 19 -7.42 -4.95 -5.87
N PHE A 20 -7.74 -6.25 -5.97
CA PHE A 20 -8.22 -7.02 -4.82
C PHE A 20 -7.16 -7.15 -3.73
N VAL A 21 -5.90 -7.39 -4.11
CA VAL A 21 -4.76 -7.42 -3.18
C VAL A 21 -4.57 -6.05 -2.50
N ASN A 22 -4.65 -4.95 -3.25
CA ASN A 22 -4.56 -3.60 -2.69
C ASN A 22 -5.68 -3.30 -1.70
N LEU A 23 -6.92 -3.68 -2.01
CA LEU A 23 -8.04 -3.52 -1.10
C LEU A 23 -7.84 -4.33 0.19
N GLY A 24 -7.38 -5.57 0.08
CA GLY A 24 -7.04 -6.42 1.22
C GLY A 24 -5.94 -5.84 2.11
N LEU A 25 -4.86 -5.34 1.51
CA LEU A 25 -3.78 -4.66 2.22
C LEU A 25 -4.28 -3.39 2.91
N PHE A 26 -5.10 -2.58 2.23
CA PHE A 26 -5.66 -1.36 2.80
C PHE A 26 -6.51 -1.64 4.03
N ILE A 27 -7.39 -2.66 3.98
CA ILE A 27 -8.21 -3.08 5.12
C ILE A 27 -7.30 -3.57 6.27
N ARG A 28 -6.31 -4.41 5.96
CA ARG A 28 -5.41 -4.99 6.96
C ARG A 28 -4.59 -3.91 7.68
N VAL A 29 -4.00 -2.98 6.93
CA VAL A 29 -3.24 -1.87 7.49
C VAL A 29 -4.13 -0.95 8.31
N ARG A 30 -5.34 -0.63 7.82
CA ARG A 30 -6.28 0.25 8.54
C ARG A 30 -6.73 -0.33 9.87
N THR A 31 -6.93 -1.64 9.95
CA THR A 31 -7.28 -2.32 11.21
C THR A 31 -6.07 -2.54 12.13
N PHE A 32 -4.85 -2.65 11.59
CA PHE A 32 -3.64 -2.89 12.37
C PHE A 32 -3.16 -1.66 13.16
N LEU A 33 -3.20 -0.46 12.56
CA LEU A 33 -2.77 0.79 13.22
C LEU A 33 -3.41 1.05 14.61
N PRO A 34 -4.74 0.93 14.81
CA PRO A 34 -5.36 1.16 16.11
C PRO A 34 -5.01 0.09 17.15
N ILE A 35 -4.73 -1.15 16.72
CA ILE A 35 -4.31 -2.24 17.61
C ILE A 35 -2.91 -1.93 18.17
N LEU A 36 -2.01 -1.46 17.31
CA LEU A 36 -0.65 -1.11 17.71
C LEU A 36 -0.63 0.04 18.71
N LYS A 37 -1.38 1.13 18.43
CA LYS A 37 -1.52 2.26 19.36
C LYS A 37 -2.03 1.82 20.73
N ARG A 38 -3.10 1.00 20.76
CA ARG A 38 -3.67 0.51 22.02
C ARG A 38 -2.69 -0.38 22.79
N LYS A 39 -1.92 -1.23 22.11
CA LYS A 39 -0.96 -2.14 22.75
C LYS A 39 0.21 -1.41 23.43
N ILE A 40 0.73 -0.35 22.83
CA ILE A 40 1.81 0.45 23.42
C ILE A 40 1.28 1.35 24.53
N LEU A 41 0.16 2.05 24.28
CA LEU A 41 -0.38 3.03 25.22
C LEU A 41 -0.95 2.39 26.50
N SER A 42 -1.51 1.17 26.40
CA SER A 42 -1.92 0.40 27.57
C SER A 42 -0.74 -0.04 28.46
N ARG A 43 0.46 -0.26 27.89
CA ARG A 43 1.66 -0.57 28.68
C ARG A 43 2.23 0.66 29.42
N LEU A 44 1.99 1.86 28.92
CA LEU A 44 2.38 3.12 29.58
C LEU A 44 1.38 3.46 30.70
N GLN A 45 0.07 3.35 30.42
CA GLN A 45 -0.98 3.76 31.36
C GLN A 45 -1.16 2.80 32.56
N ASP A 46 -0.91 1.50 32.38
CA ASP A 46 -0.99 0.51 33.47
C ASP A 46 0.09 0.70 34.55
N ASN A 47 1.19 1.39 34.22
CA ASN A 47 2.30 1.63 35.16
C ASN A 47 2.08 2.86 36.06
N ASP A 48 1.32 3.86 35.62
CA ASP A 48 0.96 5.04 36.42
C ASP A 48 0.12 4.65 37.66
N SER A 49 -0.62 3.54 37.58
CA SER A 49 -1.49 3.06 38.67
C SER A 49 -0.87 1.99 39.58
N ASN A 50 0.27 1.38 39.20
CA ASN A 50 0.85 0.25 39.95
C ASN A 50 2.38 0.38 39.97
N GLY A 51 2.93 1.07 40.97
CA GLY A 51 4.35 1.42 41.13
C GLY A 51 5.34 0.26 41.31
N ASN A 52 5.15 -0.87 40.64
CA ASN A 52 6.11 -1.97 40.58
C ASN A 52 6.99 -1.83 39.33
N LYS A 53 8.12 -1.13 39.49
CA LYS A 53 9.19 -0.90 38.49
C LYS A 53 9.94 -2.18 38.04
N GLN A 54 9.22 -3.25 37.66
CA GLN A 54 9.83 -4.53 37.30
C GLN A 54 9.25 -5.16 36.01
N ASN A 55 8.69 -4.36 35.10
CA ASN A 55 8.52 -4.84 33.73
C ASN A 55 9.83 -4.60 32.96
N PRO A 56 10.68 -5.62 32.71
CA PRO A 56 11.92 -5.47 31.96
C PRO A 56 11.67 -4.89 30.55
N ASP A 57 10.48 -5.16 30.00
CA ASP A 57 10.03 -4.62 28.70
C ASP A 57 9.97 -3.09 28.69
N LEU A 58 9.52 -2.43 29.77
CA LEU A 58 9.38 -0.97 29.76
C LEU A 58 10.73 -0.28 29.93
N LYS A 59 11.61 -0.81 30.78
CA LYS A 59 12.97 -0.29 30.91
C LYS A 59 13.72 -0.37 29.57
N PHE A 60 13.55 -1.49 28.86
CA PHE A 60 14.07 -1.66 27.50
C PHE A 60 13.45 -0.65 26.51
N ILE A 61 12.15 -0.36 26.61
CA ILE A 61 11.47 0.65 25.77
C ILE A 61 11.97 2.07 26.06
N LEU A 62 12.29 2.42 27.32
CA LEU A 62 12.78 3.77 27.67
C LEU A 62 14.27 3.95 27.35
N GLU A 63 15.08 2.91 27.59
CA GLU A 63 16.54 2.95 27.42
C GLU A 63 16.97 2.79 25.95
N ASP A 64 16.17 2.10 25.13
CA ASP A 64 16.44 1.89 23.70
C ASP A 64 15.18 2.11 22.83
N SER A 65 14.46 3.19 23.15
CA SER A 65 13.19 3.57 22.50
C SER A 65 13.28 3.61 20.98
N GLU A 66 14.36 4.17 20.44
CA GLU A 66 14.64 4.28 19.01
C GLU A 66 14.72 2.90 18.32
N GLU A 67 15.34 1.90 18.94
CA GLU A 67 15.40 0.54 18.39
C GLU A 67 14.04 -0.17 18.49
N PHE A 68 13.31 0.00 19.58
CA PHE A 68 11.96 -0.54 19.76
C PHE A 68 11.00 0.00 18.70
N PHE A 69 10.97 1.33 18.50
CA PHE A 69 10.15 1.97 17.48
C PHE A 69 10.47 1.46 16.08
N ARG A 70 11.76 1.38 15.73
CA ARG A 70 12.17 0.85 14.42
C ARG A 70 11.64 -0.57 14.19
N LYS A 71 11.77 -1.47 15.17
CA LYS A 71 11.29 -2.86 15.04
C LYS A 71 9.78 -2.95 14.92
N GLU A 72 9.04 -2.20 15.73
CA GLU A 72 7.58 -2.32 15.80
C GLU A 72 6.89 -1.64 14.59
N PHE A 73 7.43 -0.50 14.12
CA PHE A 73 6.91 0.23 12.97
C PHE A 73 7.34 -0.37 11.62
N PHE A 74 8.39 -1.19 11.59
CA PHE A 74 8.88 -1.83 10.37
C PHE A 74 7.80 -2.62 9.62
N VAL A 75 6.96 -3.38 10.33
CA VAL A 75 5.91 -4.20 9.69
C VAL A 75 4.83 -3.31 9.03
N PRO A 76 4.22 -2.32 9.71
CA PRO A 76 3.34 -1.35 9.07
C PRO A 76 3.96 -0.60 7.89
N GLU A 77 5.21 -0.13 8.03
CA GLU A 77 5.90 0.64 7.00
C GLU A 77 6.13 -0.16 5.72
N THR A 78 6.57 -1.41 5.87
CA THR A 78 6.77 -2.32 4.74
C THR A 78 5.44 -2.63 4.05
N MET A 79 4.38 -2.93 4.81
CA MET A 79 3.04 -3.17 4.25
C MET A 79 2.49 -1.95 3.49
N ILE A 80 2.65 -0.74 4.02
CA ILE A 80 2.27 0.49 3.33
C ILE A 80 3.10 0.65 2.05
N SER A 81 4.41 0.42 2.12
CA SER A 81 5.30 0.47 0.95
C SER A 81 4.88 -0.51 -0.16
N TRP A 82 4.37 -1.69 0.19
CA TRP A 82 3.81 -2.65 -0.77
C TRP A 82 2.61 -2.10 -1.53
N ILE A 83 1.72 -1.33 -0.91
CA ILE A 83 0.58 -0.69 -1.58
C ILE A 83 1.06 0.25 -2.70
N ARG A 84 2.12 1.02 -2.44
CA ARG A 84 2.74 1.90 -3.44
C ARG A 84 3.35 1.10 -4.59
N ASN A 85 4.06 0.02 -4.29
CA ASN A 85 4.67 -0.84 -5.32
C ASN A 85 3.60 -1.47 -6.21
N LEU A 86 2.52 -1.99 -5.63
CA LEU A 86 1.39 -2.56 -6.37
C LEU A 86 0.67 -1.53 -7.25
N ALA A 87 0.57 -0.28 -6.81
CA ALA A 87 0.05 0.81 -7.64
C ALA A 87 0.94 1.06 -8.88
N GLY A 88 2.27 1.02 -8.69
CA GLY A 88 3.23 1.10 -9.79
C GLY A 88 3.07 -0.06 -10.77
N ILE A 89 2.98 -1.30 -10.26
CA ILE A 89 2.76 -2.50 -11.08
C ILE A 89 1.44 -2.40 -11.87
N ALA A 90 0.35 -1.94 -11.26
CA ALA A 90 -0.93 -1.76 -11.96
C ALA A 90 -0.82 -0.78 -13.15
N THR A 91 -0.07 0.31 -12.97
CA THR A 91 0.19 1.29 -14.04
C THR A 91 1.01 0.67 -15.17
N MET A 92 2.08 -0.04 -14.82
CA MET A 92 2.95 -0.73 -15.78
C MET A 92 2.20 -1.81 -16.57
N LEU A 93 1.30 -2.55 -15.92
CA LEU A 93 0.42 -3.53 -16.58
C LEU A 93 -0.56 -2.86 -17.56
N GLY A 94 -1.12 -1.70 -17.20
CA GLY A 94 -1.95 -0.92 -18.11
C GLY A 94 -1.21 -0.49 -19.37
N LEU A 95 0.03 -0.02 -19.22
CA LEU A 95 0.93 0.33 -20.33
C LEU A 95 1.29 -0.92 -21.17
N LEU A 96 1.60 -2.05 -20.54
CA LEU A 96 1.85 -3.31 -21.25
C LEU A 96 0.65 -3.70 -22.13
N GLY A 97 -0.57 -3.52 -21.63
CA GLY A 97 -1.79 -3.75 -22.40
C GLY A 97 -1.87 -2.88 -23.66
N THR A 98 -1.29 -1.68 -23.67
CA THR A 98 -1.25 -0.84 -24.89
C THR A 98 -0.35 -1.43 -25.95
N VAL A 99 0.83 -1.90 -25.55
CA VAL A 99 1.81 -2.52 -26.44
C VAL A 99 1.23 -3.79 -27.05
N ILE A 100 0.55 -4.61 -26.24
CA ILE A 100 -0.12 -5.83 -26.70
C ILE A 100 -1.26 -5.47 -27.67
N GLY A 101 -2.12 -4.51 -27.35
CA GLY A 101 -3.25 -4.13 -28.20
C GLY A 101 -2.82 -3.62 -29.57
N ILE A 102 -1.76 -2.81 -29.63
CA ILE A 102 -1.18 -2.35 -30.89
C ILE A 102 -0.51 -3.51 -31.65
N SER A 103 0.19 -4.40 -30.96
CA SER A 103 0.84 -5.57 -31.57
C SER A 103 -0.18 -6.50 -32.24
N VAL A 104 -1.31 -6.77 -31.57
CA VAL A 104 -2.40 -7.60 -32.12
C VAL A 104 -3.01 -6.92 -33.35
N ALA A 105 -3.20 -5.60 -33.33
CA ALA A 105 -3.72 -4.84 -34.48
C ALA A 105 -2.84 -5.02 -35.73
N PHE A 106 -1.52 -4.95 -35.56
CA PHE A 106 -0.58 -5.16 -36.66
C PHE A 106 -0.57 -6.60 -37.16
N GLU A 107 -0.70 -7.58 -36.27
CA GLU A 107 -0.77 -8.99 -36.66
C GLU A 107 -2.03 -9.31 -37.46
N GLU A 108 -3.18 -8.78 -37.06
CA GLU A 108 -4.44 -8.94 -37.78
C GLU A 108 -4.41 -8.28 -39.16
N MET A 109 -3.82 -7.08 -39.26
CA MET A 109 -3.63 -6.40 -40.53
C MET A 109 -2.72 -7.18 -41.49
N LYS A 110 -1.63 -7.75 -40.97
CA LYS A 110 -0.74 -8.64 -41.73
C LYS A 110 -1.49 -9.86 -42.26
N ASN A 111 -2.31 -10.50 -41.42
CA ASN A 111 -3.07 -11.69 -41.79
C ASN A 111 -4.20 -11.40 -42.79
N ALA A 112 -4.82 -10.22 -42.70
CA ALA A 112 -5.83 -9.76 -43.64
C ALA A 112 -5.26 -9.37 -45.02
N GLY A 113 -3.92 -9.24 -45.14
CA GLY A 113 -3.25 -8.84 -46.38
C GLY A 113 -3.60 -7.44 -46.88
N THR A 114 -4.33 -6.65 -46.08
CA THR A 114 -4.82 -5.31 -46.42
C THR A 114 -4.70 -4.41 -45.20
N VAL A 115 -4.39 -3.13 -45.46
CA VAL A 115 -4.39 -2.11 -44.42
C VAL A 115 -5.82 -1.65 -44.19
N SER A 116 -6.48 -2.23 -43.18
CA SER A 116 -7.80 -1.78 -42.73
C SER A 116 -7.67 -0.85 -41.53
N LEU A 117 -8.16 0.39 -41.70
CA LEU A 117 -8.23 1.37 -40.61
C LEU A 117 -9.16 0.89 -39.49
N GLU A 118 -10.17 0.08 -39.82
CA GLU A 118 -11.13 -0.44 -38.86
C GLU A 118 -10.44 -1.41 -37.87
N ILE A 119 -9.67 -2.37 -38.38
CA ILE A 119 -8.87 -3.31 -37.57
C ILE A 119 -7.89 -2.55 -36.67
N PHE A 120 -7.22 -1.54 -37.23
CA PHE A 120 -6.27 -0.73 -36.48
C PHE A 120 -6.93 0.09 -35.36
N SER A 121 -8.08 0.70 -35.65
CA SER A 121 -8.84 1.48 -34.67
C SER A 121 -9.34 0.63 -33.51
N GLU A 122 -9.69 -0.64 -33.77
CA GLU A 122 -10.13 -1.56 -32.72
C GLU A 122 -8.99 -1.95 -31.77
N GLY A 123 -7.80 -2.24 -32.30
CA GLY A 123 -6.62 -2.56 -31.49
C GLY A 123 -6.16 -1.38 -30.62
N ILE A 124 -6.23 -0.14 -31.14
CA ILE A 124 -5.96 1.07 -30.35
C ILE A 124 -7.01 1.24 -29.25
N ARG A 125 -8.29 1.04 -29.56
CA ARG A 125 -9.36 1.14 -28.56
C ARG A 125 -9.13 0.14 -27.41
N LEU A 126 -8.72 -1.09 -27.73
CA LEU A 126 -8.38 -2.10 -26.73
C LEU A 126 -7.20 -1.65 -25.86
N ALA A 127 -6.12 -1.16 -26.50
CA ALA A 127 -4.94 -0.63 -25.84
C ALA A 127 -5.26 0.52 -24.85
N LEU A 128 -6.07 1.48 -25.27
CA LEU A 128 -6.43 2.62 -24.42
C LEU A 128 -7.28 2.18 -23.22
N ASN A 129 -8.19 1.24 -23.43
CA ASN A 129 -9.06 0.73 -22.36
C ASN A 129 -8.27 0.04 -21.24
N THR A 130 -7.21 -0.70 -21.55
CA THR A 130 -6.35 -1.34 -20.52
C THR A 130 -5.58 -0.29 -19.69
N THR A 131 -5.17 0.81 -20.32
CA THR A 131 -4.52 1.92 -19.60
C THR A 131 -5.47 2.59 -18.63
N ILE A 132 -6.70 2.88 -19.07
CA ILE A 132 -7.74 3.46 -18.21
C ILE A 132 -7.95 2.58 -16.98
N GLN A 133 -8.06 1.26 -17.16
CA GLN A 133 -8.21 0.31 -16.05
C GLN A 133 -7.01 0.33 -15.09
N GLY A 134 -5.78 0.33 -15.60
CA GLY A 134 -4.57 0.41 -14.77
C GLY A 134 -4.53 1.69 -13.92
N LEU A 135 -4.90 2.82 -14.51
CA LEU A 135 -4.97 4.11 -13.81
C LEU A 135 -6.10 4.17 -12.79
N CYS A 136 -7.27 3.59 -13.09
CA CYS A 136 -8.38 3.50 -12.16
C CYS A 136 -8.01 2.75 -10.86
N VAL A 137 -7.07 1.80 -10.92
CA VAL A 137 -6.56 1.09 -9.73
C VAL A 137 -5.39 1.83 -9.09
N ALA A 138 -4.47 2.38 -9.90
CA ALA A 138 -3.27 3.04 -9.39
C ALA A 138 -3.58 4.33 -8.60
N ILE A 139 -4.48 5.18 -9.11
CA ILE A 139 -4.78 6.48 -8.48
C ILE A 139 -5.31 6.32 -7.04
N PRO A 140 -6.36 5.52 -6.77
CA PRO A 140 -6.83 5.32 -5.40
C PRO A 140 -5.77 4.67 -4.51
N SER A 141 -4.94 3.78 -5.06
CA SER A 141 -3.91 3.08 -4.30
C SER A 141 -2.80 4.02 -3.83
N VAL A 142 -2.37 4.96 -4.67
CA VAL A 142 -1.37 5.99 -4.29
C VAL A 142 -1.94 6.96 -3.26
N LEU A 143 -3.21 7.37 -3.41
CA LEU A 143 -3.87 8.22 -2.42
C LEU A 143 -3.99 7.51 -1.06
N GLY A 144 -4.38 6.24 -1.07
CA GLY A 144 -4.45 5.39 0.12
C GLY A 144 -3.09 5.22 0.81
N PHE A 145 -2.03 4.97 0.03
CA PHE A 145 -0.66 4.95 0.53
C PHE A 145 -0.31 6.25 1.27
N GLN A 146 -0.57 7.39 0.64
CA GLN A 146 -0.16 8.68 1.19
C GLN A 146 -0.91 8.98 2.49
N TYR A 147 -2.21 8.67 2.52
CA TYR A 147 -3.03 8.79 3.71
C TYR A 147 -2.54 7.92 4.87
N LEU A 148 -2.29 6.63 4.62
CA LEU A 148 -1.81 5.70 5.65
C LEU A 148 -0.42 6.07 6.18
N LYS A 149 0.47 6.53 5.30
CA LYS A 149 1.81 6.99 5.68
C LYS A 149 1.75 8.19 6.64
N ILE A 150 0.85 9.15 6.38
CA ILE A 150 0.67 10.32 7.26
C ILE A 150 0.18 9.89 8.65
N ILE A 151 -0.78 8.96 8.72
CA ILE A 151 -1.29 8.47 10.01
C ILE A 151 -0.21 7.71 10.78
N LEU A 152 0.56 6.87 10.09
CA LEU A 152 1.64 6.12 10.71
C LEU A 152 2.67 7.07 11.33
N HIS A 153 3.13 8.06 10.57
CA HIS A 153 4.10 9.04 11.05
C HIS A 153 3.56 9.89 12.21
N LYS A 154 2.28 10.28 12.16
CA LYS A 154 1.64 10.96 13.30
C LYS A 154 1.62 10.08 14.56
N THR A 155 1.36 8.78 14.41
CA THR A 155 1.34 7.83 15.52
C THR A 155 2.74 7.62 16.10
N GLU A 156 3.76 7.56 15.25
CA GLU A 156 5.16 7.48 15.66
C GLU A 156 5.57 8.70 16.51
N ILE A 157 5.25 9.92 16.06
CA ILE A 157 5.54 11.17 16.78
C ILE A 157 4.82 11.21 18.14
N GLU A 158 3.52 10.87 18.18
CA GLU A 158 2.73 10.85 19.43
C GLU A 158 3.30 9.86 20.47
N LEU A 159 3.82 8.72 20.03
CA LEU A 159 4.41 7.73 20.94
C LEU A 159 5.81 8.14 21.41
N LYS A 160 6.65 8.68 20.50
CA LYS A 160 7.97 9.20 20.88
C LYS A 160 7.84 10.31 21.93
N SER A 161 6.91 11.25 21.74
CA SER A 161 6.69 12.32 22.73
C SER A 161 6.12 11.82 24.06
N SER A 162 5.33 10.75 24.07
CA SER A 162 4.81 10.16 25.32
C SER A 162 5.92 9.51 26.15
N ILE A 163 6.84 8.80 25.50
CA ILE A 163 8.00 8.18 26.16
C ILE A 163 9.00 9.21 26.69
N ASP A 164 9.26 10.27 25.93
CA ASP A 164 10.22 11.30 26.34
C ASP A 164 9.74 12.05 27.60
N ASN A 165 8.43 12.31 27.70
CA ASN A 165 7.83 12.88 28.92
C ASN A 165 7.96 11.95 30.13
N GLU A 166 7.70 10.65 29.97
CA GLU A 166 7.83 9.68 31.06
C GLU A 166 9.31 9.54 31.53
N ASN A 167 10.26 9.57 30.59
CA ASN A 167 11.69 9.56 30.92
C ASN A 167 12.08 10.80 31.75
N VAL A 168 11.61 11.99 31.38
CA VAL A 168 11.86 13.24 32.14
C VAL A 168 11.30 13.16 33.56
N ASP A 169 10.11 12.59 33.74
CA ASP A 169 9.53 12.42 35.06
C ASP A 169 10.33 11.44 35.89
N THR A 170 10.81 10.32 35.34
CA THR A 170 11.65 9.35 36.09
C THR A 170 13.01 9.90 36.53
N VAL A 171 13.62 10.80 35.75
CA VAL A 171 14.90 11.44 36.07
C VAL A 171 14.75 12.50 37.17
N LYS A 172 13.59 13.16 37.28
CA LYS A 172 13.35 14.17 38.34
C LYS A 172 13.08 13.59 39.73
N ILE A 173 12.77 12.29 39.84
CA ILE A 173 12.48 11.61 41.12
C ILE A 173 13.71 10.89 41.71
N SER A 174 14.88 11.01 41.07
CA SER A 174 16.14 10.42 41.52
C SER A 174 17.15 11.49 41.91
#